data_AF-A0A075TPH7-F1
#
_entry.id   AF-A0A075TPH7-F1
#
_cell.length_a   1.000
_cell.length_b   1.000
_cell.length_c   1.000
_cell.angle_alpha   90.00
_cell.angle_beta   90.00
_cell.angle_gamma   90.00
#
_symmetry.space_group_name_H-M   'P 1'
#
loop_
_entity.id
_entity.type
_entity.pdbx_description
1 polymer ?
#
loop_
_entity_poly.entity_id
_entity_poly.type
_entity_poly.pdbx_seq_one_letter_code
_entity_poly.pdbx_strand_id
1 'polypeptide(L)'
;EKKGFRLEFCSGGKAYKKFELHDHIVNDLDHHWIKMKFTEQDAKQKQPLWNHEYTRHGRCCFNLYDQNAYFLLAMRLKDKLDLVRTLRNHRITPGTKHTFDEIKSAIKTVTNQVDPDIKCVKHINGVEELN
;
A
#
# COMPACT_ATOMS: atom_id res chain seq x y z
N GLU A 1 17.72 14.23 -0.01
CA GLU A 1 16.34 13.99 0.48
C GLU A 1 15.94 15.14 1.40
N LYS A 2 14.80 15.80 1.16
CA LYS A 2 14.22 16.68 2.20
C LYS A 2 13.73 15.74 3.31
N LYS A 3 14.28 15.84 4.52
CA LYS A 3 13.74 15.16 5.71
C LYS A 3 12.35 15.72 6.02
N GLY A 4 11.34 15.28 5.27
CA GLY A 4 9.95 15.48 5.63
C GLY A 4 9.66 14.62 6.86
N PHE A 5 9.14 15.21 7.92
CA PHE A 5 8.62 14.44 9.03
C PHE A 5 7.43 13.63 8.53
N ARG A 6 7.50 12.29 8.64
CA ARG A 6 6.34 11.44 8.38
C ARG A 6 5.40 11.56 9.57
N LEU A 7 4.14 11.88 9.31
CA LEU A 7 3.12 11.95 10.35
C LEU A 7 2.71 10.52 10.74
N GLU A 8 2.98 10.15 11.98
CA GLU A 8 2.72 8.81 12.51
C GLU A 8 2.37 8.85 14.00
N PHE A 9 1.69 7.81 14.48
CA PHE A 9 1.31 7.60 15.89
C PHE A 9 0.55 8.78 16.52
N CYS A 10 -0.34 9.42 15.77
CA CYS A 10 -1.14 10.53 16.27
C CYS A 10 -2.02 10.11 17.45
N SER A 11 -2.12 10.98 18.47
CA SER A 11 -2.86 10.72 19.70
C SER A 11 -4.39 10.80 19.54
N GLY A 12 -4.89 11.38 18.44
CA GLY A 12 -6.32 11.47 18.13
C GLY A 12 -6.94 10.17 17.61
N GLY A 13 -8.25 10.23 17.34
CA GLY A 13 -9.03 9.13 16.77
C GLY A 13 -9.33 7.96 17.71
N LYS A 14 -10.23 7.08 17.27
CA LYS A 14 -10.51 5.82 17.97
C LYS A 14 -9.38 4.82 17.72
N ALA A 15 -9.09 3.99 18.72
CA ALA A 15 -8.22 2.83 18.54
C ALA A 15 -8.77 1.87 17.47
N TYR A 16 -7.90 1.03 16.91
CA TYR A 16 -8.30 0.02 15.94
C TYR A 16 -9.36 -0.91 16.55
N LYS A 17 -10.52 -1.01 15.91
CA LYS A 17 -11.56 -1.98 16.23
C LYS A 17 -11.43 -3.14 15.26
N LYS A 18 -11.13 -4.34 15.76
CA LYS A 18 -11.04 -5.54 14.91
C LYS A 18 -12.35 -5.74 14.15
N PHE A 19 -12.24 -6.08 12.86
CA PHE A 19 -13.39 -6.52 12.06
C PHE A 19 -13.79 -7.93 12.45
N GLU A 20 -15.08 -8.23 12.40
CA GLU A 20 -15.57 -9.59 12.59
C GLU A 20 -15.23 -10.43 11.36
N LEU A 21 -14.93 -11.72 11.54
CA LEU A 21 -14.46 -12.57 10.45
C LEU A 21 -15.47 -12.67 9.29
N HIS A 22 -16.76 -12.50 9.58
CA HIS A 22 -17.83 -12.51 8.59
C HIS A 22 -18.04 -11.18 7.86
N ASP A 23 -17.34 -10.10 8.27
CA ASP A 23 -17.48 -8.80 7.63
C ASP A 23 -16.89 -8.87 6.21
N HIS A 24 -17.65 -8.41 5.21
CA HIS A 24 -17.23 -8.44 3.80
C HIS A 24 -15.83 -7.82 3.60
N ILE A 25 -15.55 -6.72 4.33
CA ILE A 25 -14.30 -5.98 4.25
C ILE A 25 -13.07 -6.83 4.62
N VAL A 26 -13.23 -7.91 5.41
CA VAL A 26 -12.12 -8.79 5.78
C VAL A 26 -11.60 -9.54 4.56
N ASN A 27 -12.49 -10.02 3.68
CA ASN A 27 -12.07 -10.70 2.46
C ASN A 27 -11.47 -9.71 1.45
N ASP A 28 -12.05 -8.51 1.35
CA ASP A 28 -11.53 -7.45 0.47
C ASP A 28 -10.12 -7.03 0.92
N LEU A 29 -9.92 -6.80 2.22
CA LEU A 29 -8.62 -6.43 2.76
C LEU A 29 -7.59 -7.55 2.64
N ASP A 30 -8.00 -8.81 2.81
CA ASP A 30 -7.09 -9.94 2.63
C ASP A 30 -6.65 -10.09 1.17
N HIS A 31 -7.53 -9.81 0.20
CA HIS A 31 -7.19 -9.84 -1.22
C HIS A 31 -6.33 -8.65 -1.66
N HIS A 32 -6.70 -7.43 -1.26
CA HIS A 32 -6.07 -6.20 -1.75
C HIS A 32 -4.90 -5.73 -0.86
N TRP A 33 -4.87 -6.11 0.41
CA TRP A 33 -3.89 -5.68 1.42
C TRP A 33 -3.41 -6.87 2.28
N ILE A 34 -2.94 -7.92 1.59
CA ILE A 34 -2.52 -9.19 2.17
C ILE A 34 -1.31 -9.06 3.12
N LYS A 35 -1.28 -9.91 4.15
CA LYS A 35 -0.12 -10.07 5.02
C LYS A 35 0.66 -11.35 4.71
N MET A 36 1.71 -11.22 3.89
CA MET A 36 2.51 -12.36 3.39
C MET A 36 3.24 -13.22 4.45
N LYS A 37 3.39 -12.74 5.70
CA LYS A 37 4.14 -13.45 6.75
C LYS A 37 3.30 -14.40 7.62
N PHE A 38 1.99 -14.45 7.40
CA PHE A 38 1.04 -15.20 8.23
C PHE A 38 0.15 -16.06 7.34
N THR A 39 -0.44 -17.12 7.90
CA THR A 39 -1.50 -17.86 7.23
C THR A 39 -2.71 -16.94 7.01
N GLU A 40 -3.52 -17.20 5.97
CA GLU A 40 -4.75 -16.45 5.71
C GLU A 40 -5.66 -16.42 6.96
N GLN A 41 -5.85 -17.58 7.59
CA GLN A 41 -6.65 -17.70 8.81
C GLN A 41 -6.11 -16.81 9.94
N ASP A 42 -4.80 -16.86 10.22
CA ASP A 42 -4.19 -16.01 11.25
C ASP A 42 -4.27 -14.52 10.88
N ALA A 43 -4.06 -14.17 9.61
CA ALA A 43 -4.12 -12.80 9.13
C ALA A 43 -5.52 -12.21 9.30
N LYS A 44 -6.57 -12.92 8.88
CA LYS A 44 -7.98 -12.50 9.03
C LYS A 44 -8.44 -12.47 10.48
N GLN A 45 -8.01 -13.45 11.29
CA GLN A 45 -8.44 -13.55 12.68
C GLN A 45 -7.74 -12.54 13.60
N LYS A 46 -6.43 -12.31 13.43
CA LYS A 46 -5.63 -11.44 14.32
C LYS A 46 -5.49 -10.02 13.77
N GLN A 47 -5.59 -9.85 12.45
CA GLN A 47 -5.51 -8.57 11.73
C GLN A 47 -4.27 -7.73 12.10
N PRO A 48 -3.07 -8.32 12.26
CA PRO A 48 -1.91 -7.62 12.82
C PRO A 48 -1.41 -6.50 11.90
N LEU A 49 -1.53 -6.68 10.58
CA LEU A 49 -1.15 -5.67 9.59
C LEU A 49 -2.08 -4.45 9.67
N TRP A 50 -3.39 -4.69 9.55
CA TRP A 50 -4.39 -3.62 9.50
C TRP A 50 -4.42 -2.83 10.81
N ASN A 51 -4.28 -3.50 11.95
CA ASN A 51 -4.13 -2.83 13.24
C ASN A 51 -2.88 -1.93 13.27
N HIS A 52 -1.72 -2.45 12.84
CA HIS A 52 -0.48 -1.67 12.82
C HIS A 52 -0.60 -0.43 11.93
N GLU A 53 -1.06 -0.59 10.70
CA GLU A 53 -1.17 0.51 9.72
C GLU A 53 -2.20 1.55 10.13
N TYR A 54 -3.36 1.13 10.66
CA TYR A 54 -4.35 2.09 11.15
C TYR A 54 -3.87 2.81 12.41
N THR A 55 -3.25 2.10 13.35
CA THR A 55 -2.73 2.72 14.58
C THR A 55 -1.60 3.70 14.29
N ARG A 56 -0.70 3.36 13.37
CA ARG A 56 0.44 4.20 13.01
C ARG A 56 0.04 5.36 12.09
N HIS A 57 -0.80 5.13 11.08
CA HIS A 57 -1.09 6.12 10.03
C HIS A 57 -2.56 6.51 9.95
N GLY A 58 -3.50 5.55 10.02
CA GLY A 58 -4.93 5.85 9.94
C GLY A 58 -5.43 6.84 11.01
N ARG A 59 -4.94 6.71 12.24
CA ARG A 59 -5.25 7.66 13.33
C ARG A 59 -4.84 9.10 13.04
N CYS A 60 -3.91 9.34 12.13
CA CYS A 60 -3.50 10.70 11.77
C CYS A 60 -4.46 11.41 10.81
N CYS A 61 -5.47 10.70 10.29
CA CYS A 61 -6.51 11.26 9.43
C CYS A 61 -7.93 11.07 10.00
N PHE A 62 -8.04 10.81 11.31
CA PHE A 62 -9.30 10.47 12.00
C PHE A 62 -10.39 11.55 11.89
N ASN A 63 -10.00 12.79 11.65
CA ASN A 63 -10.91 13.92 11.46
C ASN A 63 -11.56 13.94 10.08
N LEU A 64 -11.02 13.17 9.12
CA LEU A 64 -11.52 13.06 7.74
C LEU A 64 -12.13 11.69 7.46
N TYR A 65 -11.51 10.63 8.00
CA TYR A 65 -11.86 9.24 7.73
C TYR A 65 -11.94 8.46 9.02
N ASP A 66 -13.05 7.75 9.23
CA ASP A 66 -13.08 6.68 10.22
C ASP A 66 -12.30 5.44 9.72
N GLN A 67 -12.22 4.40 10.54
CA GLN A 67 -11.48 3.19 10.19
C GLN A 67 -11.96 2.55 8.88
N ASN A 68 -13.27 2.46 8.67
CA ASN A 68 -13.82 1.86 7.46
C ASN A 68 -13.46 2.71 6.24
N ALA A 69 -13.67 4.03 6.33
CA ALA A 69 -13.37 4.95 5.25
C ALA A 69 -11.88 4.97 4.90
N TYR A 70 -10.98 4.85 5.90
CA TYR A 70 -9.54 4.75 5.70
C TYR A 70 -9.17 3.54 4.82
N PHE A 71 -9.67 2.35 5.17
CA PHE A 71 -9.39 1.12 4.44
C PHE A 71 -10.04 1.10 3.05
N LEU A 72 -11.29 1.54 2.94
CA LEU A 72 -12.00 1.64 1.66
C LEU A 72 -11.30 2.62 0.71
N LEU A 73 -10.81 3.75 1.21
CA LEU A 73 -10.05 4.70 0.41
C LEU A 73 -8.74 4.09 -0.12
N ALA A 74 -8.00 3.38 0.73
CA ALA A 74 -6.77 2.71 0.33
C ALA A 74 -7.01 1.70 -0.82
N MET A 75 -8.05 0.87 -0.71
CA MET A 75 -8.40 -0.10 -1.76
C MET A 75 -8.83 0.60 -3.05
N ARG A 76 -9.67 1.65 -2.97
CA ARG A 76 -10.07 2.45 -4.14
C ARG A 76 -8.88 3.10 -4.85
N LEU A 77 -7.89 3.58 -4.09
CA LEU A 77 -6.68 4.17 -4.65
C LEU A 77 -5.82 3.11 -5.35
N LYS A 78 -5.67 1.92 -4.75
CA LYS A 78 -4.97 0.78 -5.36
C LYS A 78 -5.59 0.39 -6.70
N ASP A 79 -6.92 0.27 -6.76
CA ASP A 79 -7.62 -0.17 -7.96
C ASP A 79 -7.58 0.91 -9.07
N LYS A 80 -7.59 2.19 -8.69
CA LYS A 80 -7.42 3.31 -9.62
C LYS A 80 -6.01 3.36 -10.22
N LEU A 81 -4.99 3.00 -9.45
CA LEU A 81 -3.59 3.02 -9.83
C LEU A 81 -3.11 1.60 -10.13
N ASP A 82 -3.72 0.91 -11.10
CA ASP A 82 -3.28 -0.43 -11.52
C ASP A 82 -1.86 -0.37 -12.14
N LEU A 83 -0.86 -0.40 -11.26
CA LEU A 83 0.55 -0.25 -11.61
C LEU A 83 1.03 -1.42 -12.47
N VAL A 84 0.53 -2.64 -12.21
CA VAL A 84 0.94 -3.82 -12.98
C VAL A 84 0.52 -3.69 -14.43
N ARG A 85 -0.75 -3.32 -14.68
CA ARG A 85 -1.23 -3.08 -16.05
C ARG A 85 -0.53 -1.89 -16.70
N THR A 86 -0.32 -0.81 -15.95
CA THR A 86 0.36 0.38 -16.43
C THR A 86 1.78 0.05 -16.90
N LEU A 87 2.57 -0.63 -16.07
CA LEU A 87 3.93 -1.05 -16.42
C LEU A 87 3.93 -1.98 -17.64
N ARG A 88 3.02 -2.97 -17.70
CA ARG A 88 2.90 -3.88 -18.85
C ARG A 88 2.59 -3.15 -20.16
N ASN A 89 1.70 -2.16 -20.14
CA ASN A 89 1.38 -1.36 -21.33
C ASN A 89 2.60 -0.59 -21.86
N HIS A 90 3.54 -0.26 -20.97
CA HIS A 90 4.83 0.35 -21.29
C HIS A 90 5.95 -0.67 -21.55
N ARG A 91 5.59 -1.97 -21.73
CA ARG A 91 6.54 -3.08 -21.94
C ARG A 91 7.50 -3.30 -20.76
N ILE A 92 7.10 -2.87 -19.57
CA ILE A 92 7.80 -3.12 -18.31
C ILE A 92 7.15 -4.33 -17.65
N THR A 93 7.85 -5.46 -17.67
CA THR A 93 7.34 -6.75 -17.16
C THR A 93 8.24 -7.32 -16.08
N PRO A 94 7.71 -8.10 -15.13
CA PRO A 94 8.56 -8.84 -14.20
C PRO A 94 9.57 -9.73 -14.94
N GLY A 95 10.81 -9.76 -14.47
CA GLY A 95 11.90 -10.55 -15.08
C GLY A 95 12.74 -9.82 -16.14
N THR A 96 12.37 -8.59 -16.51
CA THR A 96 13.16 -7.74 -17.42
C THR A 96 13.82 -6.57 -16.67
N LYS A 97 14.90 -6.03 -17.22
CA LYS A 97 15.61 -4.86 -16.67
C LYS A 97 15.11 -3.60 -17.33
N HIS A 98 14.88 -2.56 -16.52
CA HIS A 98 14.43 -1.25 -16.96
C HIS A 98 15.19 -0.17 -16.21
N THR A 99 15.36 0.97 -16.86
CA THR A 99 15.93 2.16 -16.24
C THR A 99 14.92 2.78 -15.27
N PHE A 100 15.43 3.52 -14.28
CA PHE A 100 14.60 4.28 -13.35
C PHE A 100 13.64 5.23 -14.07
N ASP A 101 14.11 5.90 -15.12
CA ASP A 101 13.33 6.88 -15.87
C ASP A 101 12.20 6.25 -16.69
N GLU A 102 12.39 5.03 -17.22
CA GLU A 102 11.31 4.29 -17.88
C GLU A 102 10.19 3.95 -16.90
N ILE A 103 10.54 3.41 -15.72
CA ILE A 103 9.57 3.07 -14.67
C ILE A 103 8.84 4.33 -14.18
N LYS A 104 9.60 5.39 -13.89
CA LYS A 104 9.06 6.68 -13.46
C LYS A 104 8.09 7.24 -14.50
N SER A 105 8.50 7.29 -15.76
CA SER A 105 7.67 7.84 -16.84
C SER A 105 6.40 7.04 -17.06
N ALA A 106 6.47 5.70 -16.98
CA ALA A 106 5.28 4.86 -17.08
C ALA A 106 4.27 5.14 -15.95
N ILE A 107 4.73 5.19 -14.70
CA ILE A 107 3.84 5.45 -13.55
C ILE A 107 3.26 6.87 -13.59
N LYS A 108 4.01 7.87 -14.06
CA LYS A 108 3.52 9.25 -14.21
C LYS A 108 2.25 9.39 -15.05
N THR A 109 2.03 8.47 -16.00
CA THR A 109 0.84 8.48 -16.86
C THR A 109 -0.46 8.27 -16.07
N VAL A 110 -0.41 7.60 -14.92
CA VAL A 110 -1.58 7.30 -14.07
C VAL A 110 -1.62 8.12 -12.78
N THR A 111 -0.57 8.90 -12.48
CA THR A 111 -0.48 9.77 -11.29
C THR A 111 -0.66 11.26 -11.62
N ASN A 112 -1.40 11.60 -12.68
CA ASN A 112 -1.64 12.99 -13.12
C ASN A 112 -0.32 13.77 -13.33
N GLN A 113 0.69 13.15 -13.94
CA GLN A 113 2.01 13.75 -14.19
C GLN A 113 2.81 14.11 -12.92
N VAL A 114 2.38 13.66 -11.74
CA VAL A 114 3.12 13.79 -10.49
C VAL A 114 4.19 12.72 -10.40
N ASP A 115 5.42 13.12 -10.07
CA ASP A 115 6.55 12.22 -9.90
C ASP A 115 6.29 11.21 -8.76
N PRO A 116 6.33 9.89 -9.03
CA PRO A 116 6.21 8.88 -7.99
C PRO A 116 7.50 8.76 -7.17
N ASP A 117 7.35 8.35 -5.91
CA ASP A 117 8.46 7.90 -5.06
C ASP A 117 8.70 6.40 -5.29
N ILE A 118 9.67 6.07 -6.13
CA ILE A 118 10.04 4.69 -6.49
C ILE A 118 11.08 4.17 -5.49
N LYS A 119 10.82 3.00 -4.90
CA LYS A 119 11.71 2.37 -3.93
C LYS A 119 12.27 1.08 -4.51
N CYS A 120 13.58 0.88 -4.32
CA CYS A 120 14.28 -0.33 -4.72
C CYS A 120 14.80 -1.10 -3.50
N VAL A 121 14.95 -2.41 -3.66
CA VAL A 121 15.58 -3.33 -2.71
C VAL A 121 16.74 -4.07 -3.38
N LYS A 122 17.66 -4.59 -2.56
CA LYS A 122 18.78 -5.42 -2.99
C LYS A 122 18.69 -6.78 -2.32
N HIS A 123 17.94 -7.71 -2.93
CA HIS A 123 17.91 -9.09 -2.46
C HIS A 123 19.20 -9.84 -2.81
N ILE A 124 19.83 -9.47 -3.94
CA ILE A 124 21.13 -9.93 -4.37
C ILE A 124 22.08 -8.73 -4.39
N ASN A 125 23.28 -8.87 -3.82
CA ASN A 125 24.26 -7.79 -3.79
C ASN A 125 24.59 -7.31 -5.21
N GLY A 126 24.46 -6.01 -5.44
CA GLY A 126 24.70 -5.38 -6.74
C GLY A 126 23.52 -5.42 -7.72
N VAL A 127 22.39 -6.05 -7.36
CA VAL A 127 21.16 -6.08 -8.16
C VAL A 127 20.08 -5.28 -7.45
N GLU A 128 19.66 -4.16 -8.05
CA GLU A 128 18.54 -3.35 -7.58
C GLU A 128 17.25 -3.84 -8.23
N GLU A 129 16.26 -4.13 -7.40
CA GLU A 129 14.93 -4.59 -7.82
C GLU A 129 13.87 -3.61 -7.32
N LEU A 130 12.88 -3.35 -8.16
CA LEU A 130 11.70 -2.56 -7.77
C LEU A 130 10.95 -3.29 -6.66
N ASN A 131 10.73 -2.62 -5.52
CA ASN A 131 10.06 -3.18 -4.35
C ASN A 131 8.56 -2.94 -4.32
#